data_AF-A0A354BKT3-F1
#
_entry.id   AF-A0A354BKT3-F1
#
_cell.length_a   1.000
_cell.length_b   1.000
_cell.length_c   1.000
_cell.angle_alpha   90.00
_cell.angle_beta   90.00
_cell.angle_gamma   90.00
#
_symmetry.space_group_name_H-M   'P 1'
#
loop_
_entity.id
_entity.type
_entity.pdbx_description
1 polymer ?
#
loop_
_entity_poly.entity_id
_entity_poly.type
_entity_poly.pdbx_seq_one_letter_code
_entity_poly.pdbx_strand_id
1 'polypeptide(L)' 'MRHVLVIGAEVMSAITDWTDRNTCVLFGDGAGAVVVSASDGARGILSTQLRSDGTLCELIMVPGGGSRMPLSEKVVEER' A
#
# COMPACT_ATOMS: atom_id res chain seq x y z
N MET A 1 -0.69 -21.74 17.93
CA MET A 1 0.15 -21.12 16.88
C MET A 1 1.26 -20.35 17.55
N ARG A 2 2.54 -20.62 17.22
CA ARG A 2 3.72 -19.93 17.79
C ARG A 2 4.47 -19.05 16.78
N HIS A 3 4.12 -19.16 15.50
CA HIS A 3 4.78 -18.48 14.39
C HIS A 3 3.73 -17.89 13.44
N VAL A 4 3.99 -16.70 12.92
CA VAL A 4 3.16 -15.99 11.94
C VAL A 4 4.06 -15.59 10.77
N LEU A 5 3.65 -15.93 9.55
CA LEU A 5 4.29 -15.42 8.34
C LEU A 5 3.62 -14.10 7.96
N VAL A 6 4.39 -13.01 7.91
CA VAL A 6 3.94 -11.70 7.47
C VAL A 6 4.58 -11.41 6.12
N ILE A 7 3.74 -11.08 5.13
CA ILE A 7 4.16 -10.78 3.76
C ILE A 7 3.64 -9.41 3.40
N GLY A 8 4.50 -8.58 2.81
CA GLY A 8 4.11 -7.35 2.11
C GLY A 8 4.58 -7.46 0.66
N ALA A 9 3.69 -7.19 -0.29
CA ALA A 9 3.99 -7.20 -1.71
C ALA A 9 3.14 -6.17 -2.45
N GLU A 10 3.71 -5.51 -3.45
CA GLU A 10 3.04 -4.48 -4.24
C GLU A 10 3.58 -4.46 -5.67
N VAL A 11 2.69 -4.17 -6.64
CA VAL A 11 3.01 -4.01 -8.07
C VAL A 11 2.47 -2.66 -8.52
N MET A 12 3.04 -1.59 -7.96
CA MET A 12 2.56 -0.23 -8.19
C MET A 12 2.84 0.23 -9.62
N SER A 13 3.88 -0.30 -10.28
CA SER A 13 4.23 0.04 -11.67
C SER A 13 3.09 -0.21 -12.67
N ALA A 14 2.18 -1.14 -12.37
CA ALA A 14 1.02 -1.46 -13.19
C ALA A 14 -0.08 -0.38 -13.15
N ILE A 15 -0.09 0.44 -12.09
CA ILE A 15 -1.12 1.46 -11.88
C ILE A 15 -0.60 2.90 -11.89
N THR A 16 0.71 3.11 -11.80
CA THR A 16 1.38 4.42 -11.90
C THR A 16 1.05 5.15 -13.21
N ASP A 17 0.70 6.44 -13.09
CA ASP A 17 0.74 7.38 -14.22
C ASP A 17 2.19 7.81 -14.48
N TRP A 18 2.75 7.38 -15.61
CA TRP A 18 4.13 7.68 -15.98
C TRP A 18 4.34 9.12 -16.47
N THR A 19 3.26 9.87 -16.70
CA THR A 19 3.32 11.30 -17.06
C THR A 19 3.42 12.21 -15.84
N ASP A 20 2.91 11.78 -14.68
CA ASP A 20 3.10 12.48 -13.41
C ASP A 20 4.49 12.22 -12.80
N ARG A 21 5.40 13.16 -13.04
CA ARG A 21 6.77 13.10 -12.50
C ARG A 21 6.85 13.20 -10.98
N ASN A 22 5.80 13.64 -10.28
CA ASN A 22 5.81 13.72 -8.82
C ASN A 22 5.77 12.33 -8.18
N THR A 23 5.15 11.36 -8.86
CA THR A 23 4.94 10.00 -8.32
C THR A 23 5.70 8.92 -9.09
N CYS A 24 5.84 9.05 -10.41
CA CYS A 24 6.37 7.95 -11.25
C CYS A 24 7.84 7.58 -10.99
N VAL A 25 8.61 8.49 -10.37
CA VAL A 25 10.00 8.24 -9.98
C VAL A 25 10.15 7.59 -8.60
N LEU A 26 9.06 7.53 -7.84
CA LEU A 26 9.04 7.03 -6.45
C LEU A 26 8.61 5.57 -6.36
N PHE A 27 7.63 5.18 -7.18
CA PHE A 27 6.99 3.87 -7.10
C PHE A 27 7.68 2.81 -7.94
N GLY A 28 7.73 1.60 -7.38
CA GLY A 28 8.24 0.41 -8.04
C GLY A 28 7.59 -0.84 -7.44
N ASP A 29 8.02 -1.99 -7.93
CA ASP A 29 7.45 -3.27 -7.54
C ASP A 29 8.37 -3.99 -6.56
N GLY A 30 7.78 -4.76 -5.65
CA GLY A 30 8.58 -5.50 -4.68
C GLY A 30 7.76 -6.40 -3.76
N ALA A 31 8.45 -7.36 -3.15
CA ALA A 31 7.87 -8.22 -2.13
C ALA A 31 8.92 -8.55 -1.06
N GLY A 32 8.45 -8.73 0.17
CA GLY A 32 9.26 -9.14 1.32
C GLY A 32 8.44 -9.94 2.32
N ALA A 33 9.11 -10.77 3.11
CA ALA A 33 8.45 -11.61 4.10
C ALA A 33 9.31 -11.77 5.37
N VAL A 34 8.63 -11.89 6.51
CA VAL A 34 9.25 -12.21 7.80
C VAL A 34 8.42 -13.26 8.53
N VAL A 35 9.10 -14.16 9.25
CA VAL A 35 8.44 -15.08 10.18
C VAL A 35 8.58 -14.53 11.60
N VAL A 36 7.46 -14.11 12.17
CA VAL A 36 7.38 -13.61 13.54
C VAL A 36 7.09 -14.77 14.47
N SER A 37 7.94 -14.95 15.48
CA SER A 37 7.80 -16.02 16.47
C SER A 37 7.49 -15.43 17.83
N ALA A 38 6.61 -16.08 18.60
CA ALA A 38 6.44 -15.77 20.01
C ALA A 38 7.78 -16.01 20.75
N SER A 39 8.14 -15.08 21.64
CA SER A 39 9.39 -15.11 22.40
C SER A 39 9.09 -14.82 23.87
N ASP A 40 9.69 -15.61 24.76
CA ASP A 40 9.59 -15.45 26.21
C ASP A 40 10.70 -14.54 26.78
N GLY A 41 11.58 -14.01 25.90
CA GLY A 41 12.71 -13.16 26.27
C GLY A 41 12.39 -11.66 26.33
N ALA A 42 13.27 -10.86 26.93
CA ALA A 42 13.09 -9.42 27.13
C ALA A 42 13.24 -8.54 25.85
N ARG A 43 13.28 -9.14 24.65
CA ARG A 43 13.46 -8.45 23.36
C ARG A 43 12.21 -8.61 22.50
N GLY A 44 11.83 -7.56 21.80
CA GLY A 44 10.67 -7.56 20.90
C GLY A 44 10.25 -6.16 20.51
N ILE A 45 9.01 -6.03 20.05
CA ILE A 45 8.40 -4.73 19.76
C ILE A 45 8.18 -3.99 21.09
N LEU A 46 8.84 -2.85 21.27
CA LEU A 46 8.78 -2.10 22.53
C LEU A 46 7.55 -1.20 22.65
N SER A 47 7.11 -0.61 21.54
CA SER A 47 5.88 0.19 21.45
C SER A 47 5.40 0.27 19.99
N THR A 48 4.12 0.56 19.79
CA THR A 48 3.53 0.86 18.48
C THR A 48 2.57 2.03 18.62
N GLN A 49 2.48 2.87 17.60
CA GLN A 49 1.46 3.92 17.50
C GLN A 49 0.94 3.97 16.07
N LEU A 50 -0.38 3.97 15.92
CA LEU A 50 -1.07 4.00 14.62
C LEU A 50 -2.02 5.19 14.61
N ARG A 51 -1.96 6.00 13.55
CA ARG A 51 -2.80 7.20 13.35
C ARG A 51 -3.25 7.26 11.90
N SER A 52 -4.37 7.92 11.67
CA SER A 52 -4.92 8.17 10.34
C SER A 52 -5.66 9.51 10.37
N ASP A 53 -5.51 10.28 9.30
CA ASP A 53 -6.32 11.46 9.00
C ASP A 53 -6.90 11.30 7.59
N GLY A 54 -8.18 10.94 7.53
CA GLY A 54 -8.87 10.68 6.27
C GLY A 54 -9.20 11.95 5.48
N THR A 55 -9.07 13.14 6.06
CA THR A 55 -9.39 14.40 5.37
C THR A 55 -8.39 14.73 4.25
N LEU A 56 -7.24 14.06 4.23
CA LEU A 56 -6.16 14.24 3.26
C LEU A 56 -6.13 13.17 2.16
N CYS A 57 -7.20 12.37 1.99
CA CYS A 57 -7.21 11.26 1.04
C CYS A 57 -6.92 11.67 -0.41
N GLU A 58 -7.25 12.91 -0.78
CA GLU A 58 -7.03 13.46 -2.13
C GLU A 58 -5.53 13.71 -2.45
N LEU A 59 -4.63 13.63 -1.47
CA LEU A 59 -3.18 13.82 -1.70
C LEU A 59 -2.54 12.63 -2.44
N ILE A 60 -3.03 11.41 -2.21
CA ILE A 60 -2.54 10.20 -2.88
C ILE A 60 -3.67 9.16 -2.90
N MET A 61 -4.19 8.89 -4.10
CA MET A 61 -5.30 7.96 -4.28
C MET A 61 -5.38 7.42 -5.70
N VAL A 62 -6.11 6.32 -5.85
CA VAL A 62 -6.61 5.87 -7.16
C VAL A 62 -8.07 6.33 -7.27
N PRO A 63 -8.41 7.22 -8.21
CA PRO A 63 -9.72 7.86 -8.26
C PRO A 63 -10.84 6.92 -8.69
N GLY A 64 -10.55 6.00 -9.62
CA GLY A 64 -11.50 5.09 -10.25
C GLY A 64 -11.13 3.61 -10.13
N GLY A 65 -12.04 2.75 -10.61
CA GLY A 65 -11.88 1.28 -10.60
C GLY A 65 -12.39 0.61 -9.32
N GLY A 66 -12.83 1.38 -8.33
CA GLY A 66 -13.47 0.89 -7.10
C GLY A 66 -15.00 0.96 -7.15
N SER A 67 -15.66 0.65 -6.04
CA SER A 67 -17.14 0.69 -5.95
C SER A 67 -17.74 2.10 -6.07
N ARG A 68 -17.02 3.13 -5.60
CA ARG A 68 -17.45 4.54 -5.70
C ARG A 68 -17.47 5.04 -7.15
N MET A 69 -16.53 4.57 -7.96
CA MET A 69 -16.41 4.91 -9.38
C MET A 69 -15.99 3.64 -10.14
N PRO A 70 -16.97 2.78 -10.50
CA PRO A 70 -16.71 1.53 -11.20
C PRO A 70 -16.00 1.74 -12.54
N LEU A 71 -15.27 0.72 -12.99
CA LEU A 71 -14.57 0.76 -14.26
C LEU A 71 -15.55 1.02 -15.42
N SER A 72 -15.24 2.02 -16.24
CA SER A 72 -15.96 2.40 -17.46
C SER A 72 -14.99 3.03 -18.46
N GLU A 73 -15.38 3.18 -19.72
CA GLU A 73 -14.57 3.82 -20.76
C GLU A 73 -14.05 5.20 -20.31
N LYS A 74 -14.95 6.01 -19.74
CA LYS A 74 -14.62 7.32 -19.17
C LYS A 74 -13.51 7.26 -18.12
N VAL A 75 -13.56 6.29 -17.20
CA VAL A 75 -12.55 6.13 -16.14
C VAL A 75 -11.17 5.73 -16.69
N VAL A 76 -11.15 5.04 -17.83
CA VAL A 76 -9.90 4.66 -18.51
C VAL A 76 -9.33 5.85 -19.29
N GLU A 77 -10.19 6.68 -19.89
CA GLU A 77 -9.78 7.89 -20.62
C GLU A 77 -9.27 9.00 -19.69
N GLU A 78 -9.85 9.14 -18.49
CA GLU A 78 -9.47 10.13 -17.47
C GLU A 78 -8.34 9.64 -16.53
N ARG A 79 -7.67 8.54 -16.89
CA ARG A 79 -6.65 7.88 -16.09
C ARG A 79 -5.34 8.66 -16.03
#